data_AF-A0A1Y3R082-F1
#
_entry.id   AF-A0A1Y3R082-F1
#
_cell.length_a   1.000
_cell.length_b   1.000
_cell.length_c   1.000
_cell.angle_alpha   90.00
_cell.angle_beta   90.00
_cell.angle_gamma   90.00
#
_symmetry.space_group_name_H-M   'P 1'
#
loop_
_entity.id
_entity.type
_entity.pdbx_description
1 polymer ?
#
loop_
_entity_poly.entity_id
_entity_poly.type
_entity_poly.pdbx_seq_one_letter_code
_entity_poly.pdbx_strand_id
1 'polypeptide(L)'
;METPDEKWFRERLRHFLEIRHPPRQFHHVMIERRSRLAFESYAQSVELGVPAASAVRAADKVLFRGLLFSKYDTVHLILATDFPIIPENQRQEIALRLVRICAPIFRAYDLKDDFSERPEFRQLKEELRTGIRTWIDENGVPGYRSPARKEKPPVPYSEQPRYPKRNKRK
;
A
#
# COMPACT_ATOMS: atom_id res chain seq x y z
N MET A 1 -5.66 5.84 31.98
CA MET A 1 -5.91 5.35 30.60
C MET A 1 -7.39 5.54 30.34
N GLU A 2 -7.73 6.24 29.27
CA GLU A 2 -9.13 6.40 28.83
C GLU A 2 -9.70 5.03 28.44
N THR A 3 -10.91 4.72 28.88
CA THR A 3 -11.58 3.45 28.58
C THR A 3 -11.99 3.43 27.11
N PRO A 4 -11.61 2.40 26.32
CA PRO A 4 -12.03 2.29 24.92
C PRO A 4 -13.55 2.40 24.75
N ASP A 5 -13.99 3.35 23.94
CA ASP A 5 -15.38 3.53 23.53
C ASP A 5 -15.54 3.18 22.03
N GLU A 6 -16.77 3.23 21.52
CA GLU A 6 -17.02 2.91 20.11
C GLU A 6 -16.26 3.86 19.15
N LYS A 7 -16.14 5.14 19.52
CA LYS A 7 -15.44 6.15 18.72
C LYS A 7 -13.96 5.79 18.59
N TRP A 8 -13.33 5.34 19.68
CA TRP A 8 -11.96 4.85 19.68
C TRP A 8 -11.76 3.68 18.71
N PHE A 9 -12.64 2.68 18.73
CA PHE A 9 -12.58 1.56 17.78
C PHE A 9 -12.76 2.02 16.33
N ARG A 10 -13.62 3.02 16.10
CA ARG A 10 -13.85 3.62 14.79
C ARG A 10 -12.63 4.32 14.24
N GLU A 11 -11.98 5.17 15.04
CA GLU A 11 -10.76 5.87 14.65
C GLU A 11 -9.61 4.89 14.42
N ARG A 12 -9.48 3.88 15.27
CA ARG A 12 -8.49 2.81 15.14
C ARG A 12 -8.65 2.02 13.83
N LEU A 13 -9.88 1.64 13.47
CA LEU A 13 -10.14 0.95 12.20
C LEU A 13 -9.89 1.87 11.00
N ARG A 14 -10.31 3.14 11.05
CA ARG A 14 -10.05 4.11 9.98
C ARG A 14 -8.56 4.27 9.73
N HIS A 15 -7.79 4.50 10.77
CA HIS A 15 -6.34 4.66 10.69
C HIS A 15 -5.65 3.40 10.14
N PHE A 16 -6.08 2.22 10.61
CA PHE A 16 -5.58 0.95 10.10
C PHE A 16 -5.82 0.80 8.59
N LEU A 17 -7.03 1.13 8.12
CA LEU A 17 -7.38 1.07 6.70
C LEU A 17 -6.61 2.10 5.87
N GLU A 18 -6.44 3.33 6.36
CA GLU A 18 -5.70 4.38 5.66
C GLU A 18 -4.24 4.01 5.38
N ILE A 19 -3.60 3.34 6.34
CA ILE A 19 -2.19 2.90 6.21
C ILE A 19 -2.09 1.61 5.41
N ARG A 20 -2.86 0.58 5.81
CA ARG A 20 -2.68 -0.80 5.34
C ARG A 20 -3.46 -1.11 4.08
N HIS A 21 -4.54 -0.38 3.83
CA HIS A 21 -5.49 -0.64 2.75
C HIS A 21 -5.93 0.68 2.08
N PRO A 22 -5.01 1.45 1.48
CA PRO A 22 -5.34 2.74 0.87
C PRO A 22 -6.38 2.74 -0.27
N PRO A 23 -6.78 1.63 -0.95
CA PRO A 23 -7.92 1.67 -1.87
C PRO A 23 -9.21 2.11 -1.15
N ARG A 24 -9.83 3.20 -1.64
CA ARG A 24 -11.01 3.88 -1.09
C ARG A 24 -12.35 3.12 -1.23
N GLN A 25 -12.37 1.81 -1.06
CA GLN A 25 -13.59 1.00 -1.21
C GLN A 25 -14.25 0.63 0.12
N PHE A 26 -13.71 1.09 1.25
CA PHE A 26 -14.34 0.80 2.54
C PHE A 26 -15.56 1.70 2.76
N HIS A 27 -16.74 1.08 2.66
CA HIS A 27 -18.00 1.73 2.93
C HIS A 27 -18.07 2.18 4.39
N HIS A 28 -18.51 3.41 4.64
CA HIS A 28 -18.73 3.96 5.98
C HIS A 28 -19.53 2.99 6.88
N VAL A 29 -20.54 2.33 6.30
CA VAL A 29 -21.37 1.30 6.94
C VAL A 29 -20.53 0.14 7.49
N MET A 30 -19.50 -0.32 6.77
CA MET A 30 -18.63 -1.39 7.24
C MET A 30 -17.84 -0.95 8.47
N ILE A 31 -17.32 0.28 8.44
CA ILE A 31 -16.53 0.85 9.53
C ILE A 31 -17.41 1.00 10.78
N GLU A 32 -18.60 1.60 10.64
CA GLU A 32 -19.55 1.73 11.75
C GLU A 32 -19.92 0.38 12.35
N ARG A 33 -20.38 -0.56 11.50
CA ARG A 33 -20.79 -1.89 11.96
C ARG A 33 -19.68 -2.62 12.68
N ARG A 34 -18.45 -2.63 12.14
CA ARG A 34 -17.31 -3.34 12.75
C ARG A 34 -16.87 -2.68 14.05
N SER A 35 -16.86 -1.35 14.11
CA SER A 35 -16.46 -0.61 15.31
C SER A 35 -17.43 -0.86 16.46
N ARG A 36 -18.73 -0.86 16.17
CA ARG A 36 -19.78 -1.22 17.13
C ARG A 36 -19.62 -2.66 17.64
N LEU A 37 -19.46 -3.63 16.74
CA LEU A 37 -19.27 -5.04 17.14
C LEU A 37 -18.00 -5.25 17.99
N ALA A 38 -16.92 -4.55 17.67
CA ALA A 38 -15.69 -4.59 18.46
C ALA A 38 -15.91 -4.00 19.86
N PHE A 39 -16.62 -2.87 19.95
CA PHE A 39 -17.00 -2.26 21.22
C PHE A 39 -17.91 -3.17 22.06
N GLU A 40 -18.94 -3.78 21.46
CA GLU A 40 -19.81 -4.75 22.14
C GLU A 40 -18.99 -5.95 22.68
N SER A 41 -18.06 -6.48 21.89
CA SER A 41 -17.15 -7.56 22.32
C SER A 41 -16.22 -7.13 23.46
N TYR A 42 -15.76 -5.87 23.45
CA TYR A 42 -14.96 -5.30 24.53
C TYR A 42 -15.78 -5.16 25.82
N ALA A 43 -16.96 -4.52 25.73
CA ALA A 43 -17.85 -4.30 26.86
C ALA A 43 -18.25 -5.61 27.54
N GLN A 44 -18.65 -6.62 26.74
CA GLN A 44 -18.96 -7.95 27.25
C GLN A 44 -17.77 -8.59 27.98
N SER A 45 -16.56 -8.45 27.43
CA SER A 45 -15.36 -9.00 28.08
C SER A 45 -15.08 -8.32 29.42
N VAL A 46 -15.25 -7.01 29.50
CA VAL A 46 -15.08 -6.23 30.74
C VAL A 46 -16.13 -6.62 31.78
N GLU A 47 -17.40 -6.81 31.38
CA GLU A 47 -18.47 -7.29 32.26
C GLU A 47 -18.17 -8.68 32.85
N LEU A 48 -17.50 -9.54 32.08
CA LEU A 48 -17.04 -10.86 32.53
C LEU A 48 -15.77 -10.81 33.40
N GLY A 49 -15.28 -9.62 33.77
CA GLY A 49 -14.08 -9.45 34.59
C GLY A 49 -12.76 -9.74 33.86
N VAL A 50 -12.78 -9.82 32.52
CA VAL A 50 -11.56 -10.02 31.72
C VAL A 50 -10.67 -8.77 31.84
N PRO A 51 -9.35 -8.91 32.04
CA PRO A 51 -8.45 -7.77 32.07
C PRO A 51 -8.55 -6.91 30.80
N ALA A 52 -8.55 -5.59 30.96
CA ALA A 52 -8.79 -4.64 29.86
C ALA A 52 -7.93 -4.91 28.61
N ALA A 53 -6.63 -5.22 28.78
CA ALA A 53 -5.75 -5.56 27.67
C ALA A 53 -6.20 -6.82 26.91
N SER A 54 -6.71 -7.84 27.60
CA SER A 54 -7.25 -9.05 26.98
C SER A 54 -8.60 -8.79 26.30
N ALA A 55 -9.46 -7.95 26.90
CA ALA A 55 -10.71 -7.50 26.29
C ALA A 55 -10.46 -6.74 24.97
N VAL A 56 -9.46 -5.84 24.94
CA VAL A 56 -9.05 -5.14 23.71
C VAL A 56 -8.56 -6.13 22.65
N ARG A 57 -7.75 -7.14 23.02
CA ARG A 57 -7.31 -8.17 22.05
C ARG A 57 -8.47 -8.98 21.49
N ALA A 58 -9.51 -9.27 22.29
CA ALA A 58 -10.71 -9.94 21.80
C ALA A 58 -11.48 -9.05 20.81
N ALA A 59 -11.65 -7.77 21.14
CA ALA A 59 -12.27 -6.78 20.26
C ALA A 59 -11.48 -6.55 18.96
N ASP A 60 -10.15 -6.52 19.01
CA ASP A 60 -9.29 -6.37 17.83
C ASP A 60 -9.49 -7.53 16.82
N LYS A 61 -9.72 -8.76 17.30
CA LYS A 61 -10.06 -9.91 16.42
C LYS A 61 -11.36 -9.68 15.66
N VAL A 62 -12.33 -8.97 16.26
CA VAL A 62 -13.59 -8.60 15.60
C VAL A 62 -13.37 -7.43 14.65
N LEU A 63 -12.65 -6.41 15.09
CA LEU A 63 -12.42 -5.17 14.37
C LEU A 63 -11.69 -5.41 13.04
N PHE A 64 -10.60 -6.18 13.08
CA PHE A 64 -9.69 -6.37 11.95
C PHE A 64 -9.91 -7.67 11.18
N ARG A 65 -10.99 -8.41 11.47
CA ARG A 65 -11.27 -9.69 10.81
C ARG A 65 -11.25 -9.59 9.28
N GLY A 66 -10.47 -10.43 8.62
CA GLY A 66 -10.27 -10.46 7.18
C GLY A 66 -9.47 -9.29 6.61
N LEU A 67 -8.82 -8.49 7.46
CA LEU A 67 -8.03 -7.31 7.07
C LEU A 67 -6.57 -7.40 7.54
N LEU A 68 -6.17 -8.43 8.30
CA LEU A 68 -4.81 -8.50 8.84
C LEU A 68 -3.78 -8.68 7.72
N PHE A 69 -4.08 -9.57 6.77
CA PHE A 69 -3.29 -9.68 5.55
C PHE A 69 -3.60 -8.53 4.59
N SER A 70 -2.57 -7.78 4.21
CA SER A 70 -2.66 -6.71 3.19
C SER A 70 -1.80 -7.03 1.98
N LYS A 71 -2.47 -7.12 0.83
CA LYS A 71 -1.82 -7.20 -0.49
C LYS A 71 -1.00 -5.95 -0.78
N TYR A 72 -1.54 -4.78 -0.40
CA TYR A 72 -0.89 -3.49 -0.57
C TYR A 72 0.42 -3.44 0.22
N ASP A 73 0.40 -3.77 1.50
CA ASP A 73 1.60 -3.75 2.33
C ASP A 73 2.67 -4.69 1.81
N THR A 74 2.26 -5.89 1.38
CA THR A 74 3.20 -6.88 0.84
C THR A 74 3.93 -6.33 -0.39
N VAL A 75 3.19 -5.73 -1.33
CA VAL A 75 3.78 -5.12 -2.54
C VAL A 75 4.59 -3.87 -2.19
N HIS A 76 4.08 -3.01 -1.31
CA HIS A 76 4.75 -1.79 -0.89
C HIS A 76 6.08 -2.10 -0.20
N LEU A 77 6.14 -3.13 0.65
CA LEU A 77 7.36 -3.61 1.29
C LEU A 77 8.36 -4.14 0.26
N ILE A 78 7.90 -4.91 -0.73
CA ILE A 78 8.76 -5.38 -1.84
C ILE A 78 9.35 -4.19 -2.59
N LEU A 79 8.55 -3.18 -2.93
CA LEU A 79 9.05 -1.96 -3.59
C LEU A 79 10.07 -1.21 -2.73
N ALA A 80 9.81 -1.08 -1.42
CA ALA A 80 10.72 -0.40 -0.50
C ALA A 80 12.07 -1.13 -0.39
N THR A 81 12.06 -2.45 -0.46
CA THR A 81 13.26 -3.29 -0.28
C THR A 81 14.05 -3.43 -1.59
N ASP A 82 13.36 -3.70 -2.69
CA ASP A 82 14.00 -4.12 -3.95
C ASP A 82 14.14 -2.97 -4.95
N PHE A 83 13.36 -1.91 -4.78
CA PHE A 83 13.36 -0.73 -5.65
C PHE A 83 13.50 0.57 -4.84
N PRO A 84 14.56 0.72 -4.01
CA PRO A 84 14.72 1.87 -3.12
C PRO A 84 14.88 3.21 -3.88
N ILE A 85 15.22 3.16 -5.17
CA ILE A 85 15.29 4.33 -6.07
C ILE A 85 13.92 4.97 -6.34
N ILE A 86 12.83 4.24 -6.08
CA ILE A 86 11.47 4.78 -6.17
C ILE A 86 11.21 5.60 -4.90
N PRO A 87 10.96 6.91 -5.01
CA PRO A 87 10.74 7.77 -3.86
C PRO A 87 9.42 7.41 -3.18
N GLU A 88 9.38 7.59 -1.87
CA GLU A 88 8.26 7.17 -1.00
C GLU A 88 6.92 7.76 -1.45
N ASN A 89 6.91 9.04 -1.84
CA ASN A 89 5.71 9.74 -2.32
C ASN A 89 5.11 9.14 -3.61
N GLN A 90 5.90 8.45 -4.44
CA GLN A 90 5.42 7.75 -5.63
C GLN A 90 5.13 6.26 -5.37
N ARG A 91 5.77 5.68 -4.34
CA ARG A 91 5.69 4.25 -4.03
C ARG A 91 4.27 3.81 -3.72
N GLN A 92 3.48 4.65 -3.05
CA GLN A 92 2.09 4.36 -2.74
C GLN A 92 1.25 4.15 -4.01
N GLU A 93 1.36 5.05 -4.99
CA GLU A 93 0.63 4.94 -6.25
C GLU A 93 1.10 3.74 -7.09
N ILE A 94 2.42 3.53 -7.15
CA ILE A 94 3.03 2.40 -7.85
C ILE A 94 2.58 1.06 -7.23
N ALA A 95 2.58 0.96 -5.89
CA ALA A 95 2.11 -0.22 -5.18
C ALA A 95 0.65 -0.54 -5.52
N LEU A 96 -0.23 0.46 -5.55
CA LEU A 96 -1.64 0.26 -5.91
C LEU A 96 -1.81 -0.29 -7.34
N ARG A 97 -1.00 0.16 -8.29
CA ARG A 97 -1.02 -0.34 -9.67
C ARG A 97 -0.49 -1.77 -9.73
N LEU A 98 0.64 -2.04 -9.08
CA LEU A 98 1.24 -3.38 -9.06
C LEU A 98 0.37 -4.41 -8.34
N VAL A 99 -0.37 -4.04 -7.30
CA VAL A 99 -1.37 -4.93 -6.67
C VAL A 99 -2.39 -5.44 -7.70
N ARG A 100 -2.81 -4.60 -8.64
CA ARG A 100 -3.74 -5.01 -9.72
C ARG A 100 -3.07 -5.92 -10.73
N ILE A 101 -1.83 -5.63 -11.09
CA ILE A 101 -1.02 -6.44 -12.01
C ILE A 101 -0.76 -7.83 -11.42
N CYS A 102 -0.39 -7.91 -10.15
CA CYS A 102 -0.14 -9.14 -9.41
C CYS A 102 -1.42 -9.87 -8.96
N ALA A 103 -2.62 -9.40 -9.34
CA ALA A 103 -3.88 -10.05 -8.98
C ALA A 103 -3.94 -11.55 -9.33
N PRO A 104 -3.38 -12.05 -10.46
CA PRO A 104 -3.30 -13.48 -10.73
C PRO A 104 -2.50 -14.27 -9.69
N ILE A 105 -1.36 -13.73 -9.24
CA ILE A 105 -0.52 -14.36 -8.21
C ILE A 105 -1.30 -14.46 -6.90
N PHE A 106 -1.92 -13.35 -6.47
CA PHE A 106 -2.71 -13.36 -5.24
C PHE A 106 -3.90 -14.32 -5.26
N ARG A 107 -4.48 -14.62 -6.44
CA ARG A 107 -5.61 -15.56 -6.56
C ARG A 107 -5.23 -17.02 -6.33
N ALA A 108 -3.93 -17.36 -6.39
CA ALA A 108 -3.45 -18.71 -6.12
C ALA A 108 -3.42 -19.06 -4.62
N TYR A 109 -3.66 -18.09 -3.73
CA TYR A 109 -3.52 -18.26 -2.28
C TYR A 109 -4.81 -17.94 -1.52
N ASP A 110 -5.05 -18.69 -0.44
CA ASP A 110 -6.10 -18.41 0.55
C ASP A 110 -5.60 -17.39 1.59
N LEU A 111 -5.70 -16.11 1.23
CA LEU A 111 -5.14 -14.97 1.99
C LEU A 111 -5.98 -14.60 3.22
N LYS A 112 -6.00 -15.48 4.22
CA LYS A 112 -6.64 -15.27 5.52
C LYS A 112 -5.79 -14.40 6.45
N ASP A 113 -6.38 -14.05 7.60
CA ASP A 113 -5.75 -13.19 8.61
C ASP A 113 -4.41 -13.72 9.14
N ASP A 114 -4.29 -15.03 9.26
CA ASP A 114 -3.08 -15.74 9.70
C ASP A 114 -2.08 -16.00 8.57
N PHE A 115 -2.39 -15.61 7.32
CA PHE A 115 -1.59 -16.00 6.15
C PHE A 115 -0.12 -15.58 6.27
N SER A 116 0.18 -14.42 6.88
CA SER A 116 1.56 -13.95 7.06
C SER A 116 2.41 -14.83 7.98
N GLU A 117 1.78 -15.67 8.80
CA GLU A 117 2.45 -16.59 9.72
C GLU A 117 2.72 -17.95 9.05
N ARG A 118 2.10 -18.22 7.91
CA ARG A 118 2.21 -19.49 7.20
C ARG A 118 3.46 -19.55 6.30
N PRO A 119 4.04 -20.74 6.06
CA PRO A 119 5.21 -20.87 5.19
C PRO A 119 4.96 -20.40 3.75
N GLU A 120 3.73 -20.52 3.25
CA GLU A 120 3.29 -20.08 1.92
C GLU A 120 3.47 -18.56 1.73
N PHE A 121 3.51 -17.78 2.81
CA PHE A 121 3.80 -16.35 2.71
C PHE A 121 5.19 -16.06 2.13
N ARG A 122 6.17 -16.93 2.41
CA ARG A 122 7.51 -16.81 1.80
C ARG A 122 7.41 -17.02 0.30
N GLN A 123 6.70 -18.05 -0.14
CA GLN A 123 6.52 -18.35 -1.56
C GLN A 123 5.82 -17.21 -2.29
N LEU A 124 4.72 -16.70 -1.74
CA LEU A 124 4.01 -15.55 -2.30
C LEU A 124 4.95 -14.35 -2.50
N LYS A 125 5.81 -14.05 -1.52
CA LYS A 125 6.76 -12.93 -1.65
C LYS A 125 7.75 -13.13 -2.79
N GLU A 126 8.27 -14.33 -2.98
CA GLU A 126 9.22 -14.61 -4.07
C GLU A 126 8.55 -14.55 -5.45
N GLU A 127 7.32 -15.09 -5.56
CA GLU A 127 6.54 -14.97 -6.79
C GLU A 127 6.19 -13.52 -7.12
N LEU A 128 5.81 -12.72 -6.12
CA LEU A 128 5.58 -11.28 -6.28
C LEU A 128 6.85 -10.54 -6.69
N ARG A 129 7.99 -10.79 -6.03
CA ARG A 129 9.28 -10.18 -6.41
C ARG A 129 9.63 -10.46 -7.86
N THR A 130 9.49 -11.71 -8.27
CA THR A 130 9.77 -12.16 -9.63
C THR A 130 8.81 -11.50 -10.63
N GLY A 131 7.50 -11.60 -10.38
CA GLY A 131 6.47 -11.02 -11.26
C GLY A 131 6.57 -9.49 -11.38
N ILE A 132 6.87 -8.78 -10.28
CA ILE A 132 7.06 -7.33 -10.29
C ILE A 132 8.31 -6.97 -11.11
N ARG A 133 9.43 -7.68 -10.93
CA ARG A 133 10.66 -7.42 -11.67
C ARG A 133 10.47 -7.65 -13.17
N THR A 134 9.94 -8.81 -13.55
CA THR A 134 9.64 -9.12 -14.96
C THR A 134 8.73 -8.06 -15.58
N TRP A 135 7.66 -7.67 -14.89
CA TRP A 135 6.74 -6.66 -15.40
C TRP A 135 7.42 -5.29 -15.57
N ILE A 136 8.25 -4.87 -14.61
CA ILE A 136 8.99 -3.60 -14.68
C ILE A 136 10.04 -3.63 -15.80
N ASP A 137 10.73 -4.74 -16.02
CA ASP A 137 11.73 -4.87 -17.08
C ASP A 137 11.09 -4.75 -18.47
N GLU A 138 9.86 -5.25 -18.64
CA GLU A 138 9.12 -5.19 -19.90
C GLU A 138 8.39 -3.85 -20.13
N ASN A 139 7.88 -3.22 -19.07
CA ASN A 139 6.94 -2.09 -19.17
C ASN A 139 7.47 -0.77 -18.58
N GLY A 140 8.61 -0.81 -17.89
CA GLY A 140 9.09 0.27 -17.01
C GLY A 140 8.29 0.38 -15.71
N VAL A 141 8.76 1.23 -14.79
CA VAL A 141 8.08 1.43 -13.50
C VAL A 141 6.76 2.22 -13.71
N PRO A 142 5.61 1.72 -13.25
CA PRO A 142 4.31 2.24 -13.67
C PRO A 142 4.04 3.62 -13.07
N GLY A 143 4.02 4.66 -13.89
CA GLY A 143 3.77 6.03 -13.42
C GLY A 143 4.97 6.68 -12.71
N TYR A 144 6.15 6.04 -12.74
CA TYR A 144 7.37 6.62 -12.19
C TYR A 144 7.80 7.85 -12.97
N ARG A 145 8.01 8.94 -12.26
CA ARG A 145 8.64 10.15 -12.77
C ARG A 145 9.99 10.30 -12.12
N SER A 146 11.05 10.17 -12.93
CA SER A 146 12.41 10.37 -12.45
C SER A 146 12.57 11.78 -11.88
N PRO A 147 13.08 11.95 -10.64
CA PRO A 147 13.32 13.27 -10.05
C PRO A 147 14.38 14.09 -10.81
N ALA A 148 15.12 13.49 -11.74
CA ALA A 148 16.21 14.14 -12.47
C ALA A 148 15.80 14.95 -13.72
N ARG A 149 14.51 14.95 -14.14
CA ARG A 149 14.06 15.85 -15.22
C ARG A 149 13.75 17.24 -14.66
N LYS A 150 14.80 18.01 -14.36
CA LYS A 150 14.75 19.45 -14.64
C LYS A 150 14.76 19.53 -16.17
N GLU A 151 13.59 19.64 -16.80
CA GLU A 151 13.53 20.01 -18.21
C GLU A 151 14.32 21.31 -18.34
N LYS A 152 15.48 21.26 -19.01
CA LYS A 152 16.17 22.50 -19.36
C LYS A 152 15.17 23.29 -20.20
N PRO A 153 14.89 24.56 -19.87
CA PRO A 153 14.06 25.39 -20.74
C PRO A 153 14.68 25.37 -22.15
N PRO A 154 13.87 25.35 -23.21
CA PRO A 154 14.39 25.40 -24.56
C PRO A 154 15.33 26.61 -24.69
N VAL A 155 16.52 26.37 -25.21
CA VAL A 155 17.55 27.41 -25.36
C VAL A 155 16.94 28.55 -26.19
N PRO A 156 16.97 29.82 -25.72
CA PRO A 156 16.44 30.93 -26.48
C PRO A 156 17.09 30.99 -27.87
N TYR A 157 16.32 31.35 -28.89
CA TYR A 157 16.77 31.42 -30.29
C TYR A 157 18.04 32.29 -30.49
N SER A 158 18.34 33.18 -29.54
CA SER A 158 19.52 34.04 -29.51
C SER A 158 20.84 33.31 -29.21
N GLU A 159 20.79 32.10 -28.66
CA GLU A 159 21.98 31.32 -28.26
C GLU A 159 22.30 30.14 -29.20
N GLN A 160 21.56 29.97 -30.29
CA GLN A 160 21.89 28.97 -31.31
C GLN A 160 23.15 29.39 -32.08
N PRO A 161 24.15 28.49 -32.26
CA PRO A 161 25.36 28.82 -33.00
C PRO A 161 25.00 29.13 -34.47
N ARG A 162 25.30 30.36 -34.91
CA ARG A 162 25.16 30.76 -36.32
C ARG A 162 26.24 30.05 -37.14
N TYR A 163 25.85 29.00 -37.85
CA TYR A 163 26.73 28.36 -38.84
C TYR A 163 27.15 29.37 -39.92
N PRO A 164 28.44 29.44 -40.29
CA PRO A 164 28.89 30.38 -41.32
C PRO A 164 28.38 29.94 -42.68
N LYS A 165 27.80 30.89 -43.44
CA LYS A 165 27.34 30.67 -44.81
C LYS A 165 28.53 30.29 -45.68
N ARG A 166 28.52 29.07 -46.21
CA ARG A 166 29.51 28.57 -47.18
C ARG A 166 29.43 29.40 -48.47
N ASN A 167 30.48 30.17 -48.76
CA ASN A 167 30.62 30.94 -49.98
C ASN A 167 30.58 30.02 -51.22
N LYS A 168 29.67 30.30 -52.17
CA LYS A 168 29.73 29.73 -53.52
C LYS A 168 30.78 30.49 -54.32
N ARG A 169 31.89 29.82 -54.66
CA ARG A 169 32.84 30.30 -55.67
C ARG A 169 32.22 30.10 -57.06
N LYS A 170 32.30 31.13 -57.90
CA LYS A 170 32.14 31.02 -59.36
C LYS A 170 33.42 30.47 -59.96
#